data_AF-A0A1G1H7B6-F1
#
_entry.id   AF-A0A1G1H7B6-F1
#
_cell.length_a   1.000
_cell.length_b   1.000
_cell.length_c   1.000
_cell.angle_alpha   90.00
_cell.angle_beta   90.00
_cell.angle_gamma   90.00
#
_symmetry.space_group_name_H-M   'P 1'
#
loop_
_entity.id
_entity.type
_entity.pdbx_description
1 polymer ?
#
loop_
_entity_poly.entity_id
_entity_poly.type
_entity_poly.pdbx_seq_one_letter_code
_entity_poly.pdbx_strand_id
1 'polypeptide(L)'
;MREKGFTLIELMVVVAILAILAAVAIPVYMNYVYRARMAEATTNISGIRTLQESLFAENNIYSFPGGVAPNNCCAQAPGGAPTSATRPWVAANLLSWNPLGFAPTGSATFYTYAVNSASAGATSLTIGAQGDLDADTNIHVFAMAIGTTGPDPTGFGANNITPVNIGVIEEGGGVW
;
A
#
# COMPACT_ATOMS: atom_id res chain seq x y z
N MET A 1 59.66 -6.42 6.19
CA MET A 1 58.66 -5.95 5.19
C MET A 1 58.27 -4.55 5.60
N ARG A 2 58.32 -3.55 4.71
CA ARG A 2 57.91 -2.16 5.04
C ARG A 2 56.41 -2.07 4.87
N GLU A 3 55.68 -1.96 5.98
CA GLU A 3 54.27 -1.64 5.96
C GLU A 3 54.10 -0.18 5.47
N LYS A 4 53.43 0.00 4.33
CA LYS A 4 52.99 1.32 3.87
C LYS A 4 51.74 1.66 4.69
N GLY A 5 51.91 2.52 5.71
CA GLY A 5 50.79 3.10 6.45
C GLY A 5 50.04 4.12 5.60
N PHE A 6 48.71 4.12 5.71
CA PHE A 6 47.82 5.13 5.12
C PHE A 6 48.10 6.50 5.76
N THR A 7 48.13 7.57 4.96
CA THR A 7 48.30 8.91 5.53
C THR A 7 46.96 9.45 6.05
N LEU A 8 47.02 10.21 7.15
CA LEU A 8 45.84 10.85 7.75
C LEU A 8 45.18 11.83 6.76
N ILE A 9 45.99 12.47 5.90
CA ILE A 9 45.51 13.39 4.88
C ILE A 9 44.81 12.70 3.71
N GLU A 10 45.27 11.52 3.29
CA GLU A 10 44.54 10.71 2.30
C GLU A 10 43.15 10.35 2.80
N LEU A 11 43.05 9.95 4.07
CA LEU A 11 41.77 9.59 4.66
C LEU A 11 40.83 10.80 4.77
N MET A 12 41.35 11.99 5.10
CA MET A 12 40.54 13.21 5.17
C MET A 12 39.91 13.61 3.83
N VAL A 13 40.68 13.54 2.73
CA VAL A 13 40.15 13.88 1.40
C VAL A 13 39.09 12.87 0.97
N VAL A 14 39.30 11.58 1.25
CA VAL A 14 38.32 10.54 0.93
C VAL A 14 37.01 10.76 1.68
N VAL A 15 37.07 11.07 2.98
CA VAL A 15 35.86 11.35 3.78
C VAL A 15 35.14 12.61 3.29
N ALA A 16 35.88 13.65 2.88
CA ALA A 16 35.27 14.86 2.32
C ALA A 16 34.51 14.59 1.02
N ILE A 17 35.06 13.78 0.12
CA ILE A 17 34.38 13.39 -1.12
C ILE A 17 33.16 12.50 -0.80
N LEU A 18 33.30 11.54 0.12
CA LEU A 18 32.18 10.68 0.54
C LEU A 18 31.03 11.49 1.15
N ALA A 19 31.31 12.55 1.92
CA ALA A 19 30.28 13.41 2.49
C ALA A 19 29.45 14.12 1.41
N ILE A 20 30.10 14.63 0.35
CA ILE A 20 29.42 15.29 -0.77
C ILE A 20 28.56 14.28 -1.53
N LEU A 21 29.10 13.09 -1.82
CA LEU A 21 28.36 12.05 -2.51
C LEU A 21 27.14 11.58 -1.69
N ALA A 22 27.30 11.37 -0.38
CA ALA A 22 26.22 10.96 0.50
C ALA A 22 25.09 11.99 0.57
N ALA A 23 25.42 13.29 0.60
CA ALA A 23 24.43 14.37 0.65
C ALA A 23 23.46 14.35 -0.55
N VAL A 24 23.95 13.99 -1.74
CA VAL A 24 23.12 13.87 -2.95
C VAL A 24 22.50 12.48 -3.09
N ALA A 25 23.24 11.42 -2.75
CA ALA A 25 22.80 10.05 -2.96
C ALA A 25 21.65 9.63 -2.03
N ILE A 26 21.65 10.08 -0.77
CA ILE A 26 20.62 9.69 0.22
C ILE A 26 19.20 10.09 -0.23
N PRO A 27 18.89 11.35 -0.56
CA PRO A 27 17.52 11.72 -0.95
C PRO A 27 17.07 11.03 -2.24
N VAL A 28 17.98 10.82 -3.19
CA VAL A 28 17.67 10.09 -4.44
C VAL A 28 17.34 8.62 -4.15
N TYR A 29 18.13 7.97 -3.29
CA TYR A 29 17.90 6.59 -2.89
C TYR A 29 16.56 6.42 -2.14
N MET A 30 16.22 7.34 -1.23
CA MET A 30 14.95 7.28 -0.50
C MET A 30 13.75 7.39 -1.44
N ASN A 31 13.81 8.29 -2.44
CA ASN A 31 12.76 8.39 -3.46
C ASN A 31 12.63 7.11 -4.30
N TYR A 32 13.75 6.45 -4.63
CA TYR A 32 13.74 5.18 -5.35
C TYR A 32 13.04 4.08 -4.54
N VAL A 33 13.39 3.94 -3.25
CA VAL A 33 12.76 2.96 -2.36
C VAL A 33 11.26 3.26 -2.18
N TYR A 34 10.89 4.53 -2.03
CA TYR A 34 9.49 4.95 -1.92
C TYR A 34 8.67 4.54 -3.14
N ARG A 35 9.17 4.81 -4.36
CA ARG A 35 8.50 4.42 -5.61
C ARG A 35 8.39 2.89 -5.74
N ALA A 36 9.42 2.16 -5.34
CA ALA A 36 9.38 0.69 -5.35
C ALA A 36 8.29 0.15 -4.41
N ARG A 37 8.11 0.76 -3.23
CA ARG A 37 7.03 0.42 -2.29
C ARG A 37 5.66 0.76 -2.86
N MET A 38 5.48 1.92 -3.50
CA MET A 38 4.19 2.30 -4.12
C MET A 38 3.71 1.33 -5.21
N ALA A 39 4.64 0.70 -5.94
CA ALA A 39 4.30 -0.31 -6.94
C ALA A 39 3.61 -1.55 -6.33
N GLU A 40 3.91 -1.87 -5.06
CA GLU A 40 3.26 -2.98 -4.33
C GLU A 40 1.75 -2.74 -4.18
N ALA A 41 1.36 -1.53 -3.75
CA ALA A 41 -0.05 -1.18 -3.55
C ALA A 41 -0.87 -1.35 -4.84
N THR A 42 -0.35 -0.83 -5.95
CA THR A 42 -1.04 -0.91 -7.25
C THR A 42 -1.19 -2.36 -7.74
N THR A 43 -0.14 -3.17 -7.55
CA THR A 43 -0.15 -4.59 -7.95
C THR A 43 -1.16 -5.39 -7.12
N ASN A 44 -1.19 -5.17 -5.80
CA ASN A 44 -2.11 -5.89 -4.93
C ASN A 44 -3.57 -5.43 -5.09
N ILE A 45 -3.81 -4.11 -5.28
CA ILE A 45 -5.14 -3.57 -5.56
C ILE A 45 -5.71 -4.16 -6.86
N SER A 46 -4.92 -4.24 -7.93
CA SER A 46 -5.36 -4.86 -9.20
C SER A 46 -5.60 -6.37 -9.08
N GLY A 47 -4.81 -7.07 -8.26
CA GLY A 47 -5.06 -8.48 -7.93
C GLY A 47 -6.39 -8.68 -7.19
N ILE A 48 -6.68 -7.84 -6.19
CA ILE A 48 -7.97 -7.85 -5.47
C ILE A 48 -9.11 -7.58 -6.45
N ARG A 49 -8.97 -6.60 -7.34
CA ARG A 49 -9.98 -6.29 -8.36
C ARG A 49 -10.29 -7.49 -9.25
N THR A 50 -9.27 -8.15 -9.76
CA THR A 50 -9.44 -9.30 -10.66
C THR A 50 -10.28 -10.40 -9.99
N LEU A 51 -10.04 -10.66 -8.71
CA LEU A 51 -10.81 -11.63 -7.91
C LEU A 51 -12.24 -11.16 -7.64
N GLN A 52 -12.43 -9.86 -7.40
CA GLN A 52 -13.77 -9.29 -7.22
C GLN A 52 -14.60 -9.39 -8.51
N GLU A 53 -13.99 -9.12 -9.67
CA GLU A 53 -14.65 -9.23 -10.97
C GLU A 53 -15.00 -10.67 -11.33
N SER A 54 -14.12 -11.64 -11.01
CA SER A 54 -14.46 -13.06 -11.21
C SER A 54 -15.65 -13.49 -10.34
N LEU A 55 -15.67 -13.08 -9.07
CA LEU A 55 -16.79 -13.38 -8.18
C LEU A 55 -18.08 -12.71 -8.61
N PHE A 56 -18.00 -11.48 -9.12
CA PHE A 56 -19.15 -10.77 -9.67
C PHE A 56 -19.70 -11.46 -10.92
N ALA A 57 -18.84 -11.96 -11.81
CA ALA A 57 -19.26 -12.69 -12.99
C ALA A 57 -20.01 -13.99 -12.64
N GLU A 58 -19.66 -14.64 -11.53
CA GLU A 58 -20.30 -15.87 -11.06
C GLU A 58 -21.61 -15.60 -10.30
N ASN A 59 -21.62 -14.60 -9.42
CA ASN A 59 -22.68 -14.42 -8.42
C ASN A 59 -23.49 -13.12 -8.57
N ASN A 60 -23.16 -12.26 -9.54
CA ASN A 60 -23.70 -10.90 -9.72
C ASN A 60 -23.58 -9.98 -8.50
N ILE A 61 -22.69 -10.33 -7.57
CA ILE A 61 -22.49 -9.65 -6.29
C ILE A 61 -21.00 -9.65 -5.97
N TYR A 62 -20.49 -8.53 -5.47
CA TYR A 62 -19.14 -8.44 -4.94
C TYR A 62 -19.00 -9.04 -3.54
N SER A 63 -17.82 -9.57 -3.23
CA SER A 63 -17.54 -10.20 -1.93
C SER A 63 -16.83 -9.24 -0.98
N PHE A 64 -17.26 -9.20 0.28
CA PHE A 64 -16.65 -8.36 1.30
C PHE A 64 -15.80 -9.21 2.25
N PRO A 65 -14.53 -8.86 2.44
CA PRO A 65 -13.77 -9.43 3.52
C PRO A 65 -14.45 -9.12 4.85
N GLY A 66 -14.94 -10.15 5.55
CA GLY A 66 -15.64 -10.01 6.84
C GLY A 66 -17.16 -10.20 6.79
N GLY A 67 -17.72 -10.47 5.60
CA GLY A 67 -19.14 -10.76 5.41
C GLY A 67 -20.03 -9.53 5.21
N VAL A 68 -21.28 -9.79 4.82
CA VAL A 68 -22.30 -8.78 4.51
C VAL A 68 -22.93 -8.21 5.79
N ALA A 69 -22.23 -7.28 6.47
CA ALA A 69 -22.83 -6.43 7.50
C ALA A 69 -22.78 -4.96 7.05
N PRO A 70 -23.90 -4.21 7.04
CA PRO A 70 -23.98 -2.89 6.40
C PRO A 70 -23.19 -1.74 7.09
N ASN A 71 -22.36 -2.02 8.10
CA ASN A 71 -21.81 -0.98 8.98
C ASN A 71 -20.49 -1.36 9.64
N ASN A 72 -19.93 -2.55 9.39
CA ASN A 72 -18.60 -2.85 9.89
C ASN A 72 -17.62 -2.30 8.84
N CYS A 73 -16.71 -1.42 9.26
CA CYS A 73 -15.61 -0.99 8.42
C CYS A 73 -14.95 -2.20 7.74
N CYS A 74 -14.48 -2.01 6.51
CA CYS A 74 -13.74 -3.01 5.76
C CYS A 74 -12.81 -3.84 6.66
N ALA A 75 -12.89 -5.18 6.58
CA ALA A 75 -11.91 -5.97 7.29
C ALA A 75 -10.53 -5.68 6.68
N GLN A 76 -9.68 -5.02 7.46
CA GLN A 76 -8.36 -4.61 7.06
C GLN A 76 -7.36 -5.77 7.21
N ALA A 77 -6.46 -5.92 6.23
CA ALA A 77 -5.40 -6.92 6.25
C ALA A 77 -4.08 -6.37 5.68
N PRO A 78 -2.93 -6.57 6.35
CA PRO A 78 -2.80 -7.03 7.74
C PRO A 78 -3.49 -6.03 8.71
N GLY A 79 -4.18 -6.52 9.74
CA GLY A 79 -4.95 -5.65 10.65
C GLY A 79 -4.05 -4.76 11.51
N GLY A 80 -4.52 -3.56 11.90
CA GLY A 80 -3.75 -2.54 12.65
C GLY A 80 -3.15 -1.45 11.76
N ALA A 81 -2.70 -0.35 12.36
CA ALA A 81 -2.20 0.82 11.62
C ALA A 81 -0.95 0.48 10.78
N PRO A 82 -0.84 1.02 9.55
CA PRO A 82 0.36 0.85 8.74
C PRO A 82 1.56 1.53 9.38
N THR A 83 2.75 1.01 9.08
CA THR A 83 4.05 1.55 9.51
C THR A 83 5.02 1.49 8.33
N SER A 84 6.22 2.07 8.50
CA SER A 84 7.31 2.01 7.51
C SER A 84 7.97 0.65 7.36
N ALA A 85 7.55 -0.34 8.13
CA ALA A 85 8.03 -1.71 8.08
C ALA A 85 7.01 -2.64 7.40
N THR A 86 7.51 -3.68 6.73
CA THR A 86 6.65 -4.72 6.17
C THR A 86 5.94 -5.49 7.28
N ARG A 87 4.68 -5.85 7.04
CA ARG A 87 3.81 -6.54 7.99
C ARG A 87 3.40 -7.88 7.41
N PRO A 88 3.44 -8.96 8.19
CA PRO A 88 3.25 -10.30 7.65
C PRO A 88 1.79 -10.53 7.22
N TRP A 89 1.59 -11.11 6.04
CA TRP A 89 0.29 -11.56 5.55
C TRP A 89 0.03 -13.00 6.01
N VAL A 90 -0.35 -13.17 7.28
CA VAL A 90 -0.53 -14.49 7.89
C VAL A 90 -2.00 -14.94 7.78
N ALA A 91 -2.27 -15.93 6.92
CA ALA A 91 -3.63 -16.43 6.64
C ALA A 91 -4.44 -16.80 7.90
N ALA A 92 -3.80 -17.30 8.96
CA ALA A 92 -4.44 -17.65 10.22
C ALA A 92 -5.17 -16.47 10.90
N ASN A 93 -4.76 -15.23 10.63
CA ASN A 93 -5.36 -14.02 11.19
C ASN A 93 -6.28 -13.28 10.20
N LEU A 94 -6.55 -13.88 9.04
CA LEU A 94 -7.21 -13.25 7.89
C LEU A 94 -8.52 -13.95 7.51
N LEU A 95 -9.26 -14.46 8.50
CA LEU A 95 -10.52 -15.18 8.30
C LEU A 95 -11.53 -14.41 7.44
N SER A 96 -11.53 -13.08 7.57
CA SER A 96 -12.33 -12.19 6.74
C SER A 96 -11.95 -12.22 5.26
N TRP A 97 -10.68 -12.40 4.91
CA TRP A 97 -10.16 -12.38 3.53
C TRP A 97 -10.16 -13.75 2.87
N ASN A 98 -10.25 -14.83 3.65
CA ASN A 98 -10.25 -16.21 3.14
C ASN A 98 -11.34 -16.47 2.06
N PRO A 99 -12.58 -15.94 2.16
CA PRO A 99 -13.58 -16.09 1.11
C PRO A 99 -13.21 -15.45 -0.23
N LEU A 100 -12.39 -14.38 -0.22
CA LEU A 100 -11.92 -13.73 -1.44
C LEU A 100 -10.71 -14.47 -2.05
N GLY A 101 -10.01 -15.29 -1.25
CA GLY A 101 -8.84 -16.05 -1.71
C GLY A 101 -7.62 -15.17 -2.04
N PHE A 102 -7.65 -13.88 -1.73
CA PHE A 102 -6.55 -12.98 -2.02
C PHE A 102 -5.37 -13.16 -1.05
N ALA A 103 -4.17 -13.23 -1.62
CA ALA A 103 -2.92 -13.04 -0.89
C ALA A 103 -1.94 -12.22 -1.76
N PRO A 104 -1.23 -11.25 -1.18
CA PRO A 104 -0.21 -10.47 -1.86
C PRO A 104 0.97 -11.35 -2.26
N THR A 105 1.75 -10.88 -3.24
CA THR A 105 2.98 -11.57 -3.63
C THR A 105 4.03 -11.40 -2.54
N GLY A 106 4.43 -12.51 -1.91
CA GLY A 106 5.34 -12.53 -0.76
C GLY A 106 4.60 -12.59 0.58
N SER A 107 5.34 -12.89 1.64
CA SER A 107 4.73 -13.13 2.97
C SER A 107 4.50 -11.85 3.79
N ALA A 108 4.82 -10.66 3.26
CA ALA A 108 4.68 -9.40 3.97
C ALA A 108 4.42 -8.21 3.04
N THR A 109 3.72 -7.19 3.53
CA THR A 109 3.29 -6.00 2.79
C THR A 109 3.63 -4.71 3.52
N PHE A 110 3.94 -3.63 2.80
CA PHE A 110 4.03 -2.28 3.40
C PHE A 110 2.67 -1.65 3.68
N TYR A 111 1.63 -2.19 3.04
CA TYR A 111 0.28 -1.65 3.09
C TYR A 111 -0.68 -2.55 3.84
N THR A 112 -1.68 -1.91 4.43
CA THR A 112 -2.93 -2.49 4.89
C THR A 112 -3.99 -2.32 3.80
N TYR A 113 -4.58 -3.42 3.35
CA TYR A 113 -5.61 -3.47 2.32
C TYR A 113 -6.98 -3.68 2.93
N ALA A 114 -8.01 -3.27 2.19
CA ALA A 114 -9.40 -3.41 2.57
C ALA A 114 -10.33 -3.22 1.37
N VAL A 115 -11.52 -3.81 1.46
CA VAL A 115 -12.57 -3.69 0.45
C VAL A 115 -13.84 -3.24 1.17
N ASN A 116 -14.45 -2.18 0.66
CA ASN A 116 -15.68 -1.59 1.19
C ASN A 116 -16.79 -1.62 0.14
N SER A 117 -18.04 -1.58 0.58
CA SER A 117 -19.21 -1.32 -0.26
C SER A 117 -20.27 -0.56 0.50
N ALA A 118 -21.21 0.03 -0.24
CA ALA A 118 -22.38 0.69 0.32
C ALA A 118 -23.34 -0.26 1.08
N SER A 119 -23.45 -1.54 0.69
CA SER A 119 -24.40 -2.46 1.30
C SER A 119 -24.10 -3.94 1.01
N ALA A 120 -24.75 -4.83 1.75
CA ALA A 120 -24.86 -6.23 1.36
C ALA A 120 -25.42 -6.37 -0.06
N GLY A 121 -24.84 -7.23 -0.90
CA GLY A 121 -25.28 -7.41 -2.28
C GLY A 121 -24.92 -6.25 -3.23
N ALA A 122 -24.00 -5.36 -2.84
CA ALA A 122 -23.65 -4.22 -3.67
C ALA A 122 -23.03 -4.62 -5.01
N THR A 123 -23.43 -3.90 -6.05
CA THR A 123 -22.85 -3.91 -7.40
C THR A 123 -21.76 -2.84 -7.55
N SER A 124 -21.37 -2.21 -6.44
CA SER A 124 -20.27 -1.26 -6.37
C SER A 124 -19.41 -1.51 -5.13
N LEU A 125 -18.11 -1.34 -5.27
CA LEU A 125 -17.15 -1.46 -4.18
C LEU A 125 -16.01 -0.45 -4.30
N THR A 126 -15.29 -0.26 -3.20
CA THR A 126 -14.03 0.47 -3.15
C THR A 126 -12.96 -0.44 -2.57
N ILE A 127 -11.88 -0.67 -3.31
CA ILE A 127 -10.67 -1.33 -2.82
C ILE A 127 -9.70 -0.23 -2.43
N GLY A 128 -8.99 -0.39 -1.32
CA GLY A 128 -7.93 0.54 -0.97
C GLY A 128 -6.77 -0.11 -0.24
N ALA A 129 -5.69 0.66 -0.17
CA ALA A 129 -4.45 0.33 0.51
C ALA A 129 -3.96 1.56 1.29
N GLN A 130 -3.49 1.35 2.51
CA GLN A 130 -2.95 2.37 3.40
C GLN A 130 -1.54 2.00 3.84
N GLY A 131 -0.58 2.92 3.71
CA GLY A 131 0.82 2.70 4.06
C GLY A 131 1.45 3.97 4.63
N ASP A 132 2.37 3.83 5.59
CA ASP A 132 3.26 4.91 6.04
C ASP A 132 4.64 4.56 5.51
N LEU A 133 5.08 5.20 4.41
CA LEU A 133 6.23 4.73 3.64
C LEU A 133 7.55 5.35 4.09
N ASP A 134 7.50 6.48 4.78
CA ASP A 134 8.63 7.32 5.19
C ASP A 134 8.71 7.54 6.71
N ALA A 135 7.84 6.88 7.48
CA ALA A 135 7.82 6.90 8.94
C ALA A 135 7.49 8.29 9.54
N ASP A 136 6.82 9.14 8.77
CA ASP A 136 6.50 10.50 9.17
C ASP A 136 5.10 10.63 9.81
N THR A 137 4.40 9.50 9.99
CA THR A 137 3.01 9.36 10.48
C THR A 137 1.91 9.81 9.52
N ASN A 138 2.26 10.39 8.36
CA ASN A 138 1.31 10.64 7.28
C ASN A 138 1.05 9.32 6.54
N ILE A 139 -0.23 8.97 6.42
CA ILE A 139 -0.62 7.74 5.75
C ILE A 139 -0.92 8.05 4.29
N HIS A 140 -0.23 7.35 3.40
CA HIS A 140 -0.53 7.32 1.98
C HIS A 140 -1.67 6.34 1.70
N VAL A 141 -2.69 6.83 1.01
CA VAL A 141 -3.89 6.05 0.68
C VAL A 141 -4.01 5.91 -0.84
N PHE A 142 -4.18 4.68 -1.29
CA PHE A 142 -4.54 4.32 -2.66
C PHE A 142 -5.93 3.75 -2.64
N ALA A 143 -6.79 4.16 -3.55
CA ALA A 143 -8.13 3.64 -3.66
C ALA A 143 -8.54 3.48 -5.13
N MET A 144 -9.36 2.47 -5.39
CA MET A 144 -10.07 2.30 -6.64
C MET A 144 -11.53 1.96 -6.38
N ALA A 145 -12.42 2.49 -7.20
CA ALA A 145 -13.83 2.16 -7.17
C ALA A 145 -14.20 1.27 -8.37
N ILE A 146 -15.14 0.35 -8.17
CA ILE A 146 -15.70 -0.52 -9.19
C ILE A 146 -17.23 -0.39 -9.10
N GLY A 147 -17.93 -0.28 -10.24
CA GLY A 147 -19.39 -0.08 -10.30
C GLY A 147 -19.84 1.37 -10.18
N THR A 148 -21.07 1.69 -10.63
CA THR A 148 -21.56 3.07 -10.71
C THR A 148 -22.09 3.59 -9.38
N THR A 149 -21.22 4.20 -8.57
CA THR A 149 -21.47 5.50 -7.89
C THR A 149 -20.14 6.09 -7.41
N GLY A 150 -19.30 6.54 -8.37
CA GLY A 150 -18.11 7.34 -8.11
C GLY A 150 -17.06 6.72 -7.16
N PRO A 151 -15.89 7.33 -7.01
CA PRO A 151 -15.06 7.06 -5.86
C PRO A 151 -15.85 7.54 -4.64
N ASP A 152 -16.36 6.66 -3.79
CA ASP A 152 -16.75 7.06 -2.44
C ASP A 152 -15.47 7.60 -1.77
N PRO A 153 -15.37 8.92 -1.52
CA PRO A 153 -14.17 9.51 -0.94
C PRO A 153 -14.03 9.18 0.55
N THR A 154 -14.89 8.33 1.14
CA THR A 154 -14.99 8.16 2.59
C THR A 154 -14.79 6.73 3.13
N GLY A 155 -14.66 5.71 2.27
CA GLY A 155 -14.61 4.30 2.69
C GLY A 155 -13.30 3.79 3.31
N PHE A 156 -12.22 4.57 3.27
CA PHE A 156 -10.96 4.27 3.99
C PHE A 156 -10.66 5.27 5.11
N GLY A 157 -11.73 5.85 5.68
CA GLY A 157 -11.71 6.50 6.99
C GLY A 157 -11.51 8.01 6.94
N ALA A 158 -12.61 8.75 6.80
CA ALA A 158 -12.75 10.13 7.30
C ALA A 158 -12.74 10.21 8.86
N ASN A 159 -12.25 9.18 9.56
CA ASN A 159 -12.27 9.11 11.02
C ASN A 159 -10.88 9.19 11.68
N ASN A 160 -9.78 9.51 10.97
CA ASN A 160 -8.58 10.07 11.64
C ASN A 160 -7.47 10.66 10.75
N ILE A 161 -7.66 11.04 9.48
CA ILE A 161 -6.52 11.59 8.70
C ILE A 161 -7.00 12.71 7.80
N THR A 162 -6.44 13.91 8.03
CA THR A 162 -6.57 15.11 7.20
C THR A 162 -6.25 14.80 5.73
N PRO A 163 -6.77 15.56 4.76
CA PRO A 163 -6.70 15.20 3.34
C PRO A 163 -5.24 15.18 2.88
N VAL A 164 -4.68 13.99 2.68
CA VAL A 164 -3.32 13.82 2.15
C VAL A 164 -3.41 13.01 0.87
N ASN A 165 -3.03 13.69 -0.22
CA ASN A 165 -2.71 13.18 -1.56
C ASN A 165 -3.35 11.83 -1.92
N ILE A 166 -4.61 11.88 -2.34
CA ILE A 166 -5.28 10.74 -2.96
C ILE A 166 -4.62 10.54 -4.33
N GLY A 167 -3.73 9.57 -4.44
CA GLY A 167 -3.35 9.01 -5.73
C GLY A 167 -4.54 8.22 -6.27
N VAL A 168 -5.52 8.90 -6.87
CA VAL A 168 -6.62 8.24 -7.57
C VAL A 168 -6.01 7.52 -8.76
N ILE A 169 -6.09 6.20 -8.78
CA ILE A 169 -5.76 5.43 -9.98
C ILE A 169 -7.01 5.50 -10.86
N GLU A 170 -7.19 6.61 -11.58
CA GLU A 170 -8.29 6.74 -12.53
C GLU A 170 -8.09 5.75 -13.69
N GLU A 171 -9.17 5.12 -14.15
CA GLU A 171 -9.14 4.22 -15.29
C GLU A 171 -8.72 4.99 -16.55
N GLY A 172 -7.46 4.82 -16.94
CA GLY A 172 -6.93 5.26 -18.24
C GLY A 172 -6.19 6.59 -18.20
N GLY A 173 -4.86 6.52 -18.18
CA GLY A 173 -4.01 7.68 -18.42
C GLY A 173 -2.78 7.67 -17.52
N GLY A 174 -1.60 7.66 -18.13
CA GLY A 174 -0.32 7.60 -17.42
C GLY A 174 -0.17 8.69 -16.36
N VAL A 175 0.45 8.28 -15.25
CA VAL A 175 0.89 9.14 -14.15
C VAL A 175 2.07 9.98 -14.66
N TRP A 176 1.93 11.31 -14.67
CA TRP A 176 3.03 12.27 -14.76
C TRP A 176 3.27 12.89 -13.38
#